data_AF-A0A2T4JI26-F1
#
_entry.id   AF-A0A2T4JI26-F1
#
_cell.length_a   1.000
_cell.length_b   1.000
_cell.length_c   1.000
_cell.angle_alpha   90.00
_cell.angle_beta   90.00
_cell.angle_gamma   90.00
#
_symmetry.space_group_name_H-M   'P 1'
#
loop_
_entity.id
_entity.type
_entity.pdbx_description
1 polymer ?
#
loop_
_entity_poly.entity_id
_entity_poly.type
_entity_poly.pdbx_seq_one_letter_code
_entity_poly.pdbx_strand_id
1 'polypeptide(L)'
;MPTPRVVVAFASMLALASCVEPTETTVTGPSGATVSTAKCSQSPEGCFKKASETCKGPYQVVDSYSKSGGLVADIMPGPVTWYYMSYQCGKSDGRMPSFDFRGQSYQPPPVVVAPAYTPRTTTTNCNRFGNSVSCTSY
;
A
#
# COMPACT_ATOMS: atom_id res chain seq x y z
N MET A 1 22.70 30.56 42.51
CA MET A 1 23.48 30.71 41.25
C MET A 1 23.65 29.33 40.64
N PRO A 2 22.82 28.93 39.65
CA PRO A 2 22.95 27.63 38.99
C PRO A 2 24.12 27.67 38.00
N THR A 3 24.91 26.59 37.97
CA THR A 3 26.15 26.49 37.21
C THR A 3 25.92 26.36 35.69
N PRO A 4 26.72 27.03 34.84
CA PRO A 4 26.49 27.15 33.40
C PRO A 4 26.72 25.85 32.60
N ARG A 5 27.24 24.80 33.22
CA ARG A 5 27.53 23.51 32.53
C ARG A 5 26.31 22.60 32.37
N VAL A 6 25.28 22.78 33.20
CA VAL A 6 24.08 21.92 33.16
C VAL A 6 23.11 22.37 32.06
N VAL A 7 23.12 23.65 31.70
CA VAL A 7 22.22 24.24 30.68
C VAL A 7 22.54 23.74 29.27
N VAL A 8 23.82 23.48 28.98
CA VAL A 8 24.26 23.03 27.65
C VAL A 8 23.87 21.57 27.37
N ALA A 9 23.77 20.72 28.40
CA ALA A 9 23.43 19.31 28.22
C ALA A 9 21.92 19.07 27.93
N PHE A 10 21.04 19.98 28.35
CA PHE A 10 19.60 19.87 28.09
C PHE A 10 19.16 20.47 26.74
N ALA A 11 19.98 21.33 26.13
CA ALA A 11 19.65 21.99 24.86
C ALA A 11 19.82 21.07 23.64
N SER A 12 20.59 19.98 23.75
CA SER A 12 20.87 19.06 22.64
C SER A 12 19.83 17.95 22.41
N MET A 13 18.85 17.78 23.31
CA MET A 13 17.81 16.74 23.16
C MET A 13 16.51 17.21 22.49
N LEU A 14 16.36 18.51 22.19
CA LEU A 14 15.15 19.05 21.56
C LEU A 14 15.21 19.15 20.02
N ALA A 15 16.32 18.76 19.39
CA ALA A 15 16.50 18.88 17.94
C ALA A 15 15.98 17.67 17.12
N LEU A 16 15.38 16.66 17.76
CA LEU A 16 14.79 15.49 17.10
C LEU A 16 13.25 15.52 17.09
N ALA A 17 12.65 16.71 16.95
CA ALA A 17 11.25 16.82 16.58
C ALA A 17 11.08 16.31 15.14
N SER A 18 10.93 14.99 15.06
CA SER A 18 10.57 14.15 13.94
C SER A 18 9.60 14.81 12.97
N CYS A 19 9.87 14.68 11.67
CA CYS A 19 8.95 14.94 10.58
C CYS A 19 7.68 14.07 10.72
N VAL A 20 6.75 14.49 11.56
CA VAL A 20 5.39 13.95 11.58
C VAL A 20 4.68 14.60 10.40
N GLU A 21 4.32 13.81 9.38
CA GLU A 21 3.47 14.27 8.28
C GLU A 21 2.19 14.86 8.91
N PRO A 22 1.89 16.16 8.70
CA PRO A 22 0.69 16.76 9.24
C PRO A 22 -0.54 16.03 8.70
N THR A 23 -1.52 15.77 9.57
CA THR A 23 -2.80 15.13 9.22
C THR A 23 -3.54 15.88 8.11
N GLU A 24 -3.28 17.18 7.98
CA GLU A 24 -3.77 18.04 6.91
C GLU A 24 -2.65 18.97 6.43
N THR A 25 -2.36 18.93 5.13
CA THR A 25 -1.41 19.84 4.50
C THR A 25 -2.09 20.59 3.38
N THR A 26 -1.79 21.88 3.26
CA THR A 26 -2.27 22.74 2.18
C THR A 26 -1.09 23.25 1.38
N VAL A 27 -1.14 23.06 0.07
CA VAL A 27 -0.08 23.49 -0.85
C VAL A 27 -0.69 24.19 -2.06
N THR A 28 -0.03 25.22 -2.57
CA THR A 28 -0.43 25.87 -3.82
C THR A 28 -0.03 24.97 -4.99
N GLY A 29 -1.01 24.47 -5.72
CA GLY A 29 -0.81 23.62 -6.88
C GLY A 29 -0.29 24.40 -8.10
N PRO A 30 0.16 23.70 -9.16
CA PRO A 30 0.69 24.32 -10.38
C PRO A 30 -0.34 25.16 -11.14
N SER A 31 -1.63 24.97 -10.88
CA SER A 31 -2.72 25.80 -11.40
C SER A 31 -2.96 27.10 -10.63
N GLY A 32 -2.19 27.36 -9.55
CA GLY A 32 -2.43 28.44 -8.60
C GLY A 32 -3.56 28.18 -7.59
N ALA A 33 -4.28 27.06 -7.73
CA ALA A 33 -5.32 26.64 -6.79
C ALA A 33 -4.70 25.98 -5.54
N THR A 34 -5.32 26.20 -4.38
CA THR A 34 -4.92 25.53 -3.13
C THR A 34 -5.40 24.09 -3.12
N VAL A 35 -4.46 23.16 -2.94
CA VAL A 35 -4.72 21.72 -2.76
C VAL A 35 -4.61 21.40 -1.27
N SER A 36 -5.65 20.82 -0.72
CA SER A 36 -5.69 20.32 0.65
C SER A 36 -5.58 18.79 0.64
N THR A 37 -4.75 18.22 1.49
CA THR A 37 -4.65 16.77 1.66
C THR A 37 -5.23 16.37 3.01
N ALA A 38 -6.24 15.50 3.02
CA ALA A 38 -6.76 14.88 4.22
C ALA A 38 -6.15 13.49 4.43
N LYS A 39 -5.72 13.21 5.65
CA LYS A 39 -5.36 11.88 6.13
C LYS A 39 -6.46 11.31 7.03
N CYS A 40 -6.86 10.07 6.74
CA CYS A 40 -7.92 9.33 7.44
C CYS A 40 -7.48 7.89 7.71
N SER A 41 -7.95 7.28 8.80
CA SER A 41 -7.70 5.87 9.11
C SER A 41 -8.99 5.07 9.07
N GLN A 42 -8.84 3.74 9.01
CA GLN A 42 -9.92 2.75 9.00
C GLN A 42 -10.73 2.72 7.71
N SER A 43 -11.16 3.87 7.19
CA SER A 43 -11.98 3.92 5.98
C SER A 43 -11.87 5.25 5.19
N PRO A 44 -12.14 5.24 3.88
CA PRO A 44 -12.08 6.44 3.04
C PRO A 44 -13.15 7.50 3.35
N GLU A 45 -14.27 7.12 3.98
CA GLU A 45 -15.41 7.99 4.24
C GLU A 45 -15.06 9.19 5.12
N GLY A 46 -14.12 9.02 6.05
CA GLY A 46 -13.60 10.12 6.86
C GLY A 46 -12.99 11.23 6.00
N CYS A 47 -12.40 10.87 4.85
CA CYS A 47 -11.75 11.84 3.96
C CYS A 47 -12.78 12.61 3.14
N PHE A 48 -13.84 11.94 2.68
CA PHE A 48 -14.97 12.62 2.04
C PHE A 48 -15.65 13.62 2.96
N LYS A 49 -15.85 13.24 4.24
CA LYS A 49 -16.45 14.11 5.24
C LYS A 49 -15.58 15.33 5.53
N LYS A 50 -14.27 15.15 5.70
CA LYS A 50 -13.33 16.27 5.88
C LYS A 50 -13.31 17.22 4.69
N ALA A 51 -13.31 16.69 3.46
CA ALA A 51 -13.33 17.52 2.27
C ALA A 51 -14.64 18.32 2.12
N SER A 52 -15.79 17.70 2.43
CA SER A 52 -17.08 18.41 2.40
C SER A 52 -17.17 19.49 3.49
N GLU A 53 -16.67 19.22 4.69
CA GLU A 53 -16.59 20.19 5.79
C GLU A 53 -15.67 21.38 5.46
N THR A 54 -14.53 21.10 4.82
CA THR A 54 -13.53 22.11 4.45
C THR A 54 -14.03 23.01 3.31
N CYS A 55 -14.59 22.41 2.26
CA CYS A 55 -15.00 23.17 1.07
C CYS A 55 -16.41 23.76 1.16
N LYS A 56 -17.26 23.29 2.07
CA LYS A 56 -18.65 23.73 2.24
C LYS A 56 -19.43 23.81 0.92
N GLY A 57 -19.12 22.90 0.01
CA GLY A 57 -19.53 22.97 -1.39
C GLY A 57 -18.87 21.86 -2.22
N PRO A 58 -19.01 21.91 -3.55
CA PRO A 58 -18.37 20.93 -4.42
C PRO A 58 -16.84 21.02 -4.29
N TYR A 59 -16.20 19.88 -4.47
CA TYR A 59 -14.75 19.76 -4.48
C TYR A 59 -14.33 18.76 -5.55
N GLN A 60 -13.12 18.94 -6.05
CA GLN A 60 -12.47 18.03 -6.99
C GLN A 60 -11.37 17.26 -6.26
N VAL A 61 -11.38 15.94 -6.39
CA VAL A 61 -10.29 15.10 -5.89
C VAL A 61 -9.18 15.07 -6.94
N VAL A 62 -7.98 15.45 -6.54
CA VAL A 62 -6.79 15.53 -7.39
C VAL A 62 -5.97 14.25 -7.31
N ASP A 63 -5.85 13.68 -6.11
CA ASP A 63 -5.15 12.42 -5.88
C ASP A 63 -5.79 11.68 -4.70
N SER A 64 -5.76 10.35 -4.75
CA SER A 64 -6.25 9.50 -3.67
C SER A 64 -5.45 8.22 -3.61
N TYR A 65 -5.02 7.82 -2.42
CA TYR A 65 -4.30 6.57 -2.23
C TYR A 65 -4.46 6.04 -0.82
N SER A 66 -4.16 4.75 -0.64
CA SER A 66 -4.03 4.14 0.68
C SER A 66 -2.61 3.64 0.89
N LYS A 67 -2.12 3.60 2.13
CA LYS A 67 -0.86 2.93 2.50
C LYS A 67 -1.02 2.21 3.84
N SER A 68 -0.33 1.08 4.01
CA SER A 68 -0.26 0.41 5.31
C SER A 68 0.82 1.08 6.16
N GLY A 69 0.50 1.33 7.41
CA GLY A 69 1.33 2.09 8.32
C GLY A 69 1.17 1.65 9.77
N GLY A 70 2.07 2.15 10.62
CA GLY A 70 1.93 2.06 12.06
C GLY A 70 0.86 3.01 12.58
N LEU A 71 0.50 2.86 13.85
CA LEU A 71 -0.50 3.71 14.53
C LEU A 71 -0.07 5.17 14.66
N VAL A 72 1.24 5.44 14.64
CA VAL A 72 1.85 6.77 14.88
C VAL A 72 2.55 7.32 13.63
N ALA A 73 3.04 6.45 12.76
CA ALA A 73 3.75 6.85 11.55
C ALA A 73 3.54 5.83 10.43
N ASP A 74 3.29 6.32 9.22
CA ASP A 74 2.95 5.52 8.06
C ASP A 74 4.20 4.99 7.33
N ILE A 75 5.35 5.03 8.02
CA ILE A 75 6.67 4.65 7.50
C ILE A 75 7.00 3.18 7.79
N MET A 76 6.41 2.61 8.83
CA MET A 76 6.57 1.19 9.15
C MET A 76 5.31 0.43 8.74
N PRO A 77 5.43 -0.69 7.99
CA PRO A 77 4.29 -1.52 7.66
C PRO A 77 3.63 -2.00 8.96
N GLY A 78 2.35 -1.67 9.13
CA GLY A 78 1.58 -1.97 10.33
C GLY A 78 0.13 -2.33 10.00
N PRO A 79 -0.67 -2.69 11.02
CA PRO A 79 -2.02 -3.21 10.83
C PRO A 79 -3.03 -2.13 10.42
N VAL A 80 -2.62 -0.86 10.35
CA VAL A 80 -3.51 0.26 10.05
C VAL A 80 -3.36 0.67 8.60
N THR A 81 -4.47 0.66 7.88
CA THR A 81 -4.57 1.28 6.56
C THR A 81 -4.91 2.75 6.72
N TRP A 82 -4.03 3.60 6.18
CA TRP A 82 -4.22 5.04 6.10
C TRP A 82 -4.66 5.42 4.70
N TYR A 83 -5.67 6.27 4.62
CA TYR A 83 -6.23 6.82 3.40
C TYR A 83 -5.84 8.28 3.29
N TYR A 84 -5.39 8.67 2.11
CA TYR A 84 -4.98 10.01 1.77
C TYR A 84 -5.81 10.49 0.61
N MET A 85 -6.32 11.71 0.72
CA MET A 85 -7.12 12.34 -0.32
C MET A 85 -6.69 13.79 -0.48
N SER A 86 -6.15 14.13 -1.64
CA SER A 86 -5.82 15.49 -2.04
C SER A 86 -6.98 16.06 -2.84
N TYR A 87 -7.51 17.21 -2.44
CA TYR A 87 -8.68 17.82 -3.04
C TYR A 87 -8.51 19.34 -3.17
N GLN A 88 -9.23 19.91 -4.13
CA GLN A 88 -9.34 21.35 -4.36
C GLN A 88 -10.81 21.73 -4.26
N CYS A 89 -11.13 22.80 -3.54
CA CYS A 89 -12.49 23.31 -3.47
C CYS A 89 -12.88 23.95 -4.80
N GLY A 90 -14.06 23.63 -5.32
CA GLY A 90 -14.51 24.10 -6.62
C GLY A 90 -15.28 23.06 -7.42
N LYS A 91 -15.38 23.25 -8.72
CA LYS A 91 -16.16 22.38 -9.59
C LYS A 91 -15.58 20.97 -9.61
N SER A 92 -16.39 19.98 -9.25
CA SER A 92 -16.02 18.57 -9.35
C SER A 92 -16.06 18.09 -10.81
N ASP A 93 -15.19 17.14 -11.14
CA ASP A 93 -15.24 16.38 -12.40
C ASP A 93 -16.20 15.17 -12.32
N GLY A 94 -16.84 14.96 -11.17
CA GLY A 94 -17.79 13.88 -10.93
C GLY A 94 -17.14 12.50 -10.78
N ARG A 95 -15.82 12.42 -10.71
CA ARG A 95 -15.09 11.16 -10.55
C ARG A 95 -14.94 10.83 -9.07
N MET A 96 -15.31 9.61 -8.70
CA MET A 96 -15.08 9.11 -7.36
C MET A 96 -13.66 8.54 -7.23
N PRO A 97 -12.89 8.87 -6.17
CA PRO A 97 -11.55 8.35 -5.98
C PRO A 97 -11.52 6.84 -5.70
N SER A 98 -10.46 6.17 -6.16
CA SER A 98 -10.24 4.72 -6.02
C SER A 98 -9.47 4.32 -4.76
N PHE A 99 -8.69 5.23 -4.17
CA PHE A 99 -7.80 4.95 -3.02
C PHE A 99 -6.86 3.76 -3.22
N ASP A 100 -6.25 3.65 -4.40
CA ASP A 100 -5.33 2.56 -4.74
C ASP A 100 -4.21 2.43 -3.70
N PHE A 101 -3.86 1.18 -3.37
CA PHE A 101 -2.84 0.89 -2.38
C PHE A 101 -1.45 1.20 -2.91
N ARG A 102 -0.78 2.17 -2.28
CA ARG A 102 0.62 2.57 -2.52
C ARG A 102 1.49 1.99 -1.41
N GLY A 103 2.04 0.81 -1.67
CA GLY A 103 2.96 0.12 -0.77
C GLY A 103 3.62 -1.06 -1.46
N GLN A 104 4.41 -1.83 -0.69
CA GLN A 104 4.98 -3.08 -1.18
C GLN A 104 3.84 -4.04 -1.50
N SER A 105 3.65 -4.36 -2.78
CA SER A 105 2.74 -5.41 -3.22
C SER A 105 3.52 -6.72 -3.31
N TYR A 106 2.92 -7.82 -2.82
CA TYR A 106 3.49 -9.14 -3.04
C TYR A 106 3.45 -9.45 -4.54
N GLN A 107 4.63 -9.58 -5.17
CA GLN A 107 4.74 -10.16 -6.49
C GLN A 107 4.95 -11.66 -6.33
N PRO A 108 3.98 -12.52 -6.73
CA PRO A 108 4.21 -13.95 -6.71
C PRO A 108 5.41 -14.28 -7.61
N PRO A 109 6.27 -15.22 -7.20
CA PRO A 109 7.30 -15.72 -8.09
C PRO A 109 6.64 -16.27 -9.36
N PRO A 110 7.27 -16.12 -10.55
CA PRO A 110 6.72 -16.67 -11.78
C PRO A 110 6.47 -18.17 -11.58
N VAL A 111 5.25 -18.60 -11.89
CA VAL A 111 4.89 -20.01 -11.86
C VAL A 111 5.74 -20.69 -12.93
N VAL A 112 6.82 -21.37 -12.51
CA VAL A 112 7.57 -22.26 -13.38
C VAL A 112 6.67 -23.45 -13.63
N VAL A 113 5.90 -23.38 -14.71
CA VAL A 113 5.18 -24.54 -15.23
C VAL A 113 6.26 -25.52 -15.66
N ALA A 114 6.50 -26.55 -14.86
CA ALA A 114 7.36 -27.65 -15.26
C ALA A 114 6.88 -28.15 -16.63
N PRO A 115 7.77 -28.45 -17.59
CA PRO A 115 7.36 -28.96 -18.89
C PRO A 115 6.47 -30.18 -18.65
N ALA A 116 5.34 -30.22 -19.36
CA ALA A 116 4.38 -31.31 -19.28
C ALA A 116 5.14 -32.64 -19.36
N TYR A 117 5.02 -33.46 -18.32
CA TYR A 117 5.56 -34.81 -18.33
C TYR A 117 4.88 -35.55 -19.47
N THR A 118 5.57 -35.71 -20.60
CA THR A 118 5.13 -36.63 -21.65
C THR A 118 5.28 -38.03 -21.07
N PRO A 119 4.18 -38.78 -20.80
CA PRO A 119 4.33 -40.15 -20.34
C PRO A 119 5.04 -40.93 -21.43
N ARG A 120 6.25 -41.41 -21.13
CA ARG A 120 6.97 -42.35 -21.99
C ARG A 120 6.13 -43.63 -22.01
N THR A 121 5.38 -43.84 -23.08
CA THR A 121 4.58 -45.05 -23.31
C THR A 121 5.54 -46.23 -23.35
N THR A 122 5.67 -46.92 -22.21
CA THR A 122 6.43 -48.16 -22.12
C THR A 122 5.46 -49.28 -22.43
N THR A 123 5.56 -49.86 -23.62
CA THR A 123 4.69 -50.97 -24.01
C THR A 123 5.25 -52.24 -23.40
N THR A 124 4.51 -52.84 -22.49
CA THR A 124 4.87 -54.13 -21.89
C THR A 124 4.05 -55.22 -22.56
N ASN A 125 4.73 -56.13 -23.26
CA ASN A 125 4.09 -57.31 -23.82
C ASN A 125 4.38 -58.52 -22.92
N CYS A 126 3.31 -59.18 -22.49
CA CYS A 126 3.39 -60.37 -21.64
C CYS A 126 2.85 -61.59 -22.40
N ASN A 127 3.65 -62.65 -22.48
CA ASN A 127 3.25 -63.93 -23.03
C ASN A 127 3.13 -64.95 -21.89
N ARG A 128 2.00 -65.66 -21.86
CA ARG A 128 1.74 -66.71 -20.88
C ARG A 128 1.87 -68.08 -21.54
N PHE A 129 2.76 -68.91 -20.98
CA PHE A 129 2.91 -70.31 -21.41
C PHE A 129 2.74 -71.22 -20.20
N GLY A 130 1.63 -71.98 -20.18
CA GLY A 130 1.20 -72.77 -19.03
C GLY A 130 0.99 -71.93 -17.78
N ASN A 131 1.66 -72.31 -16.68
CA ASN A 131 1.63 -71.58 -15.40
C ASN A 131 2.70 -70.49 -15.27
N SER A 132 3.45 -70.19 -16.34
CA SER A 132 4.49 -69.15 -16.33
C SER A 132 4.08 -67.95 -17.20
N VAL A 133 4.39 -66.73 -16.73
CA VAL A 133 4.18 -65.48 -17.45
C VAL A 133 5.54 -64.81 -17.62
N SER A 134 5.89 -64.46 -18.85
CA SER A 134 7.08 -63.67 -19.16
C SER A 134 6.68 -62.36 -19.82
N CYS A 135 7.20 -61.25 -19.28
CA CYS A 135 6.91 -59.90 -19.77
C CYS A 135 8.18 -59.22 -20.24
N THR A 136 8.11 -58.52 -21.37
CA THR A 136 9.19 -57.67 -21.89
C THR A 136 8.65 -56.27 -22.12
N SER A 137 9.38 -55.27 -21.62
CA SER A 137 9.05 -53.84 -21.72
C SER A 137 10.10 -53.14 -22.59
N TYR A 138 9.68 -52.30 -23.54
CA TYR A 138 10.57 -51.44 -24.34
C TYR A 138 10.01 -50.02 -24.44
#